data_AF-G5KDD8-F1
#
_entry.id   AF-G5KDD8-F1
#
_cell.length_a   1.000
_cell.length_b   1.000
_cell.length_c   1.000
_cell.angle_alpha   90.00
_cell.angle_beta   90.00
_cell.angle_gamma   90.00
#
_symmetry.space_group_name_H-M   'P 1'
#
loop_
_entity.id
_entity.type
_entity.pdbx_description
1 polymer ?
#
loop_
_entity_poly.entity_id
_entity_poly.type
_entity_poly.pdbx_seq_one_letter_code
_entity_poly.pdbx_strand_id
1 'polypeptide(L)'
;MTSKNFIAKIDNMSFYIFWLTPIIVFWGTAALVLALYTPVLGWISLPLEWIMNLMGVSQAHIAASAIMSGLADNYLPVIIGSSITATSTKIIVAMMSILSIIYLSETATLLTSTKTVPRFIDVIFIFLERTYLSLPFVILFVKLIA
;
A
#
# COMPACT_ATOMS: atom_id res chain seq x y z
N MET A 1 -18.44 25.61 -15.43
CA MET A 1 -18.63 25.29 -14.00
C MET A 1 -19.05 26.57 -13.28
N THR A 2 -20.33 26.71 -12.95
CA THR A 2 -20.88 27.95 -12.38
C THR A 2 -20.58 28.02 -10.88
N SER A 3 -20.26 29.21 -10.34
CA SER A 3 -19.95 29.44 -8.91
C SER A 3 -20.99 28.82 -7.95
N LYS A 4 -22.27 28.79 -8.34
CA LYS A 4 -23.35 28.13 -7.59
C LYS A 4 -23.13 26.62 -7.37
N ASN A 5 -22.52 25.91 -8.32
CA ASN A 5 -22.20 24.47 -8.17
C ASN A 5 -21.03 24.23 -7.21
N PHE A 6 -20.14 25.22 -7.05
CA PHE A 6 -19.01 25.12 -6.13
C PHE A 6 -19.48 25.38 -4.69
N ILE A 7 -20.30 26.41 -4.49
CA ILE A 7 -20.90 26.75 -3.18
C ILE A 7 -21.81 25.62 -2.69
N ALA A 8 -22.58 24.97 -3.59
CA ALA A 8 -23.42 23.83 -3.23
C ALA A 8 -22.64 22.57 -2.78
N LYS A 9 -21.33 22.50 -3.03
CA LYS A 9 -20.46 21.39 -2.60
C LYS A 9 -19.63 21.69 -1.36
N ILE A 10 -19.77 22.89 -0.78
CA ILE A 10 -18.95 23.32 0.36
C ILE A 10 -19.17 22.42 1.58
N ASP A 11 -20.38 21.91 1.78
CA ASP A 11 -20.73 20.99 2.87
C ASP A 11 -20.04 19.63 2.72
N ASN A 12 -19.89 19.15 1.49
CA ASN A 12 -19.15 17.91 1.23
C ASN A 12 -17.65 18.10 1.40
N MET A 13 -17.12 19.27 1.01
CA MET A 13 -15.71 19.60 1.20
C MET A 13 -15.37 19.79 2.69
N SER A 14 -16.24 20.45 3.45
CA SER A 14 -16.07 20.62 4.89
C SER A 14 -16.16 19.27 5.62
N PHE A 15 -17.09 18.39 5.22
CA PHE A 15 -17.14 17.02 5.72
C PHE A 15 -15.81 16.27 5.48
N TYR A 16 -15.24 16.35 4.26
CA TYR A 16 -13.96 15.71 3.97
C TYR A 16 -12.85 16.22 4.90
N ILE A 17 -12.73 17.53 5.07
CA ILE A 17 -11.63 18.14 5.83
C ILE A 17 -11.77 17.91 7.34
N PHE A 18 -12.98 18.11 7.89
CA PHE A 18 -13.18 18.08 9.35
C PHE A 18 -13.51 16.69 9.89
N TRP A 19 -14.05 15.80 9.06
CA TRP A 19 -14.43 14.45 9.49
C TRP A 19 -13.48 13.38 8.97
N LEU A 20 -13.22 13.36 7.66
CA LEU A 20 -12.47 12.27 7.04
C LEU A 20 -10.97 12.41 7.28
N THR A 21 -10.38 13.59 7.09
CA THR A 21 -8.93 13.81 7.23
C THR A 21 -8.38 13.42 8.60
N PRO A 22 -8.99 13.76 9.75
CA PRO A 22 -8.48 13.34 11.05
C PRO A 22 -8.47 11.81 11.22
N ILE A 23 -9.50 11.12 10.68
CA ILE A 23 -9.60 9.66 10.72
C ILE A 23 -8.50 9.02 9.87
N ILE A 24 -8.27 9.55 8.67
CA ILE A 24 -7.18 9.18 7.76
C ILE A 24 -5.83 9.32 8.45
N VAL A 25 -5.55 10.48 9.05
CA VAL A 25 -4.27 10.74 9.72
C VAL A 25 -4.07 9.79 10.90
N PHE A 26 -5.11 9.55 11.70
CA PHE A 26 -5.04 8.62 12.83
C PHE A 26 -4.72 7.19 12.38
N TRP A 27 -5.48 6.65 11.42
CA TRP A 27 -5.27 5.29 10.91
C TRP A 27 -3.97 5.15 10.13
N GLY A 28 -3.59 6.15 9.33
CA GLY A 28 -2.31 6.19 8.63
C GLY A 28 -1.13 6.19 9.59
N THR A 29 -1.18 7.01 10.65
CA THR A 29 -0.13 7.06 11.67
C THR A 29 -0.05 5.75 12.44
N ALA A 30 -1.20 5.18 12.84
CA ALA A 30 -1.24 3.88 13.53
C ALA A 30 -0.67 2.75 12.67
N ALA A 31 -1.07 2.70 11.38
CA ALA A 31 -0.54 1.73 10.43
C ALA A 31 0.97 1.91 10.22
N LEU A 32 1.46 3.16 10.14
CA LEU A 32 2.88 3.45 9.99
C LEU A 32 3.70 3.03 11.22
N VAL A 33 3.17 3.27 12.42
CA VAL A 33 3.82 2.85 13.67
C VAL A 33 3.92 1.32 13.73
N LEU A 34 2.83 0.63 13.38
CA LEU A 34 2.84 -0.84 13.27
C LEU A 34 3.83 -1.31 12.20
N ALA A 35 3.92 -0.60 11.07
CA ALA A 35 4.79 -0.98 9.96
C ALA A 35 6.28 -0.87 10.28
N LEU A 36 6.69 0.21 10.96
CA LEU A 36 8.11 0.52 11.18
C LEU A 36 8.64 0.06 12.54
N TYR A 37 7.80 -0.01 13.57
CA TYR A 37 8.25 -0.29 14.94
C TYR A 37 7.82 -1.66 15.48
N THR A 38 6.98 -2.41 14.76
CA THR A 38 6.57 -3.75 15.20
C THR A 38 6.99 -4.83 14.20
N PRO A 39 7.32 -6.05 14.65
CA PRO A 39 7.74 -7.14 13.78
C PRO A 39 6.58 -7.77 12.99
N VAL A 40 5.35 -7.26 13.12
CA VAL A 40 4.13 -7.83 12.52
C VAL A 40 4.25 -7.90 11.00
N LEU A 41 4.71 -6.82 10.35
CA LEU A 41 4.90 -6.84 8.89
C LEU A 41 6.04 -7.76 8.46
N GLY A 42 7.04 -7.97 9.32
CA GLY A 42 8.11 -8.94 9.08
C GLY A 42 7.60 -10.38 9.01
N TRP A 43 6.59 -10.73 9.79
CA TRP A 43 5.97 -12.06 9.70
C TRP A 43 5.04 -12.20 8.50
N ILE A 44 4.26 -11.15 8.20
CA ILE A 44 3.34 -11.15 7.05
C ILE A 44 4.13 -11.08 5.73
N SER A 45 5.34 -10.53 5.72
CA SER A 45 6.20 -10.49 4.54
C SER A 45 6.93 -11.81 4.26
N LEU A 46 6.98 -12.77 5.19
CA LEU A 46 7.64 -14.07 4.97
C LEU A 46 7.14 -14.82 3.73
N PRO A 47 5.82 -14.94 3.46
CA PRO A 47 5.35 -15.62 2.26
C PRO A 47 5.68 -14.83 0.98
N LEU A 48 5.73 -13.48 1.05
CA LEU A 48 6.21 -12.64 -0.05
C LEU A 48 7.69 -12.95 -0.35
N GLU A 49 8.51 -12.98 0.70
CA GLU A 49 9.93 -13.29 0.59
C GLU A 49 10.15 -14.66 -0.03
N TRP A 50 9.36 -15.67 0.35
CA TRP A 50 9.44 -17.01 -0.22
C TRP A 50 9.16 -17.01 -1.73
N ILE A 51 8.13 -16.29 -2.18
CA ILE A 51 7.82 -16.13 -3.61
C ILE A 51 9.01 -15.47 -4.34
N MET A 52 9.57 -14.41 -3.77
CA MET A 52 10.70 -13.69 -4.37
C MET A 52 11.97 -14.55 -4.44
N ASN A 53 12.27 -15.30 -3.38
CA ASN A 53 13.41 -16.22 -3.32
C ASN A 53 13.24 -17.39 -4.31
N LEU A 54 12.04 -17.98 -4.42
CA LEU A 54 11.74 -19.01 -5.42
C LEU A 54 11.94 -18.50 -6.84
N MET A 55 11.62 -17.23 -7.09
CA MET A 55 11.87 -16.58 -8.36
C MET A 55 13.31 -16.02 -8.50
N GLY A 56 14.22 -16.28 -7.56
CA GLY A 56 15.62 -15.87 -7.66
C GLY A 56 15.84 -14.35 -7.66
N VAL A 57 14.98 -13.59 -6.97
CA VAL A 57 15.14 -12.14 -6.81
C VAL A 57 16.18 -11.86 -5.72
N SER A 58 17.16 -11.02 -6.01
CA SER A 58 18.17 -10.62 -5.02
C SER A 58 17.58 -9.67 -3.98
N GLN A 59 18.06 -9.75 -2.73
CA GLN A 59 17.59 -8.92 -1.61
C GLN A 59 16.09 -9.06 -1.34
N ALA A 60 15.53 -10.27 -1.55
CA ALA A 60 14.12 -10.60 -1.36
C ALA A 60 13.59 -10.22 0.03
N HIS A 61 14.36 -10.42 1.09
CA HIS A 61 13.95 -10.08 2.46
C HIS A 61 13.62 -8.58 2.62
N ILE A 62 14.54 -7.71 2.18
CA ILE A 62 14.38 -6.25 2.27
C ILE A 62 13.22 -5.80 1.37
N ALA A 63 13.15 -6.36 0.14
CA ALA A 63 12.11 -6.01 -0.81
C ALA A 63 10.71 -6.47 -0.38
N ALA A 64 10.57 -7.67 0.19
CA ALA A 64 9.31 -8.19 0.71
C ALA A 64 8.78 -7.34 1.87
N SER A 65 9.67 -6.97 2.81
CA SER A 65 9.33 -6.07 3.92
C SER A 65 8.92 -4.69 3.40
N ALA A 66 9.67 -4.14 2.43
CA ALA A 66 9.33 -2.87 1.80
C ALA A 66 7.96 -2.91 1.11
N ILE A 67 7.65 -3.95 0.32
CA ILE A 67 6.35 -4.08 -0.36
C ILE A 67 5.21 -4.15 0.67
N MET A 68 5.40 -4.90 1.75
CA MET A 68 4.38 -5.05 2.80
C MET A 68 4.11 -3.73 3.53
N SER A 69 5.09 -2.83 3.61
CA SER A 69 4.90 -1.47 4.13
C SER A 69 3.91 -0.63 3.31
N GLY A 70 3.62 -1.06 2.07
CA GLY A 70 2.60 -0.49 1.18
C GLY A 70 1.18 -0.54 1.76
N LEU A 71 0.94 -1.40 2.75
CA LEU A 71 -0.31 -1.44 3.50
C LEU A 71 -0.56 -0.11 4.25
N ALA A 72 0.50 0.49 4.80
CA ALA A 72 0.40 1.74 5.52
C ALA A 72 0.26 2.93 4.55
N ASP A 73 1.12 2.98 3.54
CA ASP A 73 1.19 4.07 2.57
C ASP A 73 1.87 3.61 1.29
N ASN A 74 1.37 4.06 0.13
CA ASN A 74 1.88 3.65 -1.17
C ASN A 74 3.31 4.14 -1.46
N TYR A 75 3.79 5.22 -0.84
CA TYR A 75 5.15 5.74 -1.02
C TYR A 75 6.19 5.01 -0.17
N LEU A 76 5.75 4.42 0.94
CA LEU A 76 6.63 3.80 1.92
C LEU A 76 7.50 2.65 1.37
N PRO A 77 7.00 1.77 0.46
CA PRO A 77 7.84 0.75 -0.16
C PRO A 77 9.07 1.30 -0.88
N VAL A 78 8.96 2.43 -1.57
CA VAL A 78 10.09 3.02 -2.30
C VAL A 78 11.08 3.66 -1.34
N ILE A 79 10.59 4.27 -0.25
CA ILE A 79 11.43 4.89 0.78
C ILE A 79 12.27 3.81 1.50
N ILE A 80 11.62 2.73 1.94
CA ILE A 80 12.30 1.61 2.62
C ILE A 80 13.21 0.85 1.64
N GLY A 81 12.76 0.66 0.40
CA GLY A 81 13.50 -0.01 -0.67
C GLY A 81 14.67 0.79 -1.25
N SER A 82 14.92 2.03 -0.80
CA SER A 82 16.02 2.88 -1.29
C SER A 82 17.41 2.27 -1.08
N SER A 83 17.56 1.44 -0.05
CA SER A 83 18.80 0.73 0.30
C SER A 83 19.13 -0.47 -0.61
N ILE A 84 18.18 -0.90 -1.44
CA ILE A 84 18.37 -2.03 -2.36
C ILE A 84 19.44 -1.66 -3.38
N THR A 85 20.34 -2.57 -3.75
CA THR A 85 21.38 -2.29 -4.75
C THR A 85 21.02 -2.80 -6.14
N ALA A 86 20.29 -3.92 -6.22
CA ALA A 86 19.90 -4.55 -7.47
C ALA A 86 18.81 -3.75 -8.21
N THR A 87 19.08 -3.39 -9.46
CA THR A 87 18.15 -2.62 -10.29
C THR A 87 16.83 -3.35 -10.54
N SER A 88 16.87 -4.66 -10.80
CA SER A 88 15.66 -5.49 -10.99
C SER A 88 14.75 -5.46 -9.77
N THR A 89 15.32 -5.64 -8.57
CA THR A 89 14.56 -5.59 -7.31
C THR A 89 13.99 -4.19 -7.04
N LYS A 90 14.72 -3.11 -7.36
CA LYS A 90 14.17 -1.74 -7.26
C LYS A 90 12.95 -1.54 -8.16
N ILE A 91 13.00 -2.05 -9.39
CA ILE A 91 11.88 -1.95 -10.34
C ILE A 91 10.67 -2.71 -9.80
N ILE A 92 10.87 -3.92 -9.25
CA ILE A 92 9.79 -4.70 -8.62
C ILE A 92 9.14 -3.90 -7.49
N VAL A 93 9.93 -3.35 -6.55
CA VAL A 93 9.40 -2.57 -5.43
C VAL A 93 8.69 -1.30 -5.91
N ALA A 94 9.23 -0.60 -6.91
CA ALA A 94 8.61 0.58 -7.50
C ALA A 94 7.27 0.26 -8.17
N MET A 95 7.19 -0.84 -8.92
CA MET A 95 5.93 -1.29 -9.53
C MET A 95 4.89 -1.69 -8.47
N MET A 96 5.31 -2.43 -7.44
CA MET A 96 4.42 -2.84 -6.35
C MET A 96 3.90 -1.65 -5.53
N SER A 97 4.71 -0.61 -5.34
CA SER A 97 4.29 0.67 -4.74
C SER A 97 3.15 1.32 -5.52
N ILE A 98 3.24 1.37 -6.85
CA ILE A 98 2.18 1.95 -7.70
C ILE A 98 0.91 1.09 -7.69
N LEU A 99 1.05 -0.23 -7.65
CA LEU A 99 -0.08 -1.17 -7.61
C LEU A 99 -0.84 -1.15 -6.28
N SER A 100 -0.21 -0.64 -5.21
CA SER A 100 -0.79 -0.48 -3.87
C SER A 100 -1.77 0.68 -3.84
N ILE A 101 -2.87 0.58 -4.60
CA ILE A 101 -3.93 1.61 -4.66
C ILE A 101 -4.79 1.58 -3.39
N ILE A 102 -4.91 0.40 -2.76
CA ILE A 102 -5.69 0.20 -1.55
C ILE A 102 -4.71 0.18 -0.37
N TYR A 103 -4.65 1.25 0.40
CA TYR A 103 -3.80 1.41 1.58
C TYR A 103 -4.59 2.05 2.73
N LEU A 104 -4.09 1.86 3.95
CA LEU A 104 -4.82 2.20 5.16
C LEU A 104 -4.96 3.71 5.41
N SER A 105 -3.98 4.52 4.98
CA SER A 105 -4.00 5.94 5.28
C SER A 105 -5.17 6.68 4.61
N GLU A 106 -5.64 6.28 3.43
CA GLU A 106 -6.66 7.04 2.70
C GLU A 106 -7.78 6.17 2.12
N THR A 107 -7.44 5.27 1.20
CA THR A 107 -8.44 4.53 0.42
C THR A 107 -9.22 3.52 1.27
N ALA A 108 -8.65 2.98 2.35
CA ALA A 108 -9.38 2.11 3.27
C ALA A 108 -10.56 2.79 3.99
N THR A 109 -10.32 4.00 4.53
CA THR A 109 -11.36 4.75 5.25
C THR A 109 -12.43 5.27 4.29
N LEU A 110 -12.04 5.64 3.06
CA LEU A 110 -12.95 6.03 1.98
C LEU A 110 -13.84 4.88 1.50
N LEU A 111 -13.28 3.68 1.31
CA LEU A 111 -14.04 2.50 0.90
C LEU A 111 -15.07 2.09 1.97
N THR A 112 -14.72 2.27 3.24
CA THR A 112 -15.61 1.99 4.37
C THR A 112 -16.70 3.07 4.51
N SER A 113 -16.35 4.36 4.35
CA SER A 113 -17.32 5.47 4.48
C SER A 113 -18.34 5.50 3.33
N THR A 114 -17.93 5.07 2.13
CA THR A 114 -18.82 4.93 0.95
C THR A 114 -19.67 3.65 1.00
N LYS A 115 -19.51 2.80 2.02
CA LYS A 115 -20.16 1.47 2.14
C LYS A 115 -19.87 0.53 0.98
N THR A 116 -18.77 0.76 0.25
CA THR A 116 -18.32 -0.14 -0.82
C THR A 116 -17.78 -1.44 -0.21
N VAL A 117 -17.11 -1.33 0.94
CA VAL A 117 -16.60 -2.46 1.71
C VAL A 117 -17.22 -2.41 3.11
N PRO A 118 -17.83 -3.50 3.62
CA PRO A 118 -18.60 -3.46 4.85
C PRO A 118 -17.75 -3.44 6.11
N ARG A 119 -16.54 -4.03 6.09
CA ARG A 119 -15.65 -4.10 7.27
C ARG A 119 -14.24 -3.64 6.93
N PHE A 120 -13.61 -2.94 7.87
CA PHE A 120 -12.21 -2.50 7.73
C PHE A 120 -11.23 -3.67 7.54
N ILE A 121 -11.51 -4.81 8.17
CA ILE A 121 -10.69 -6.02 8.03
C ILE A 121 -10.68 -6.55 6.58
N ASP A 122 -11.78 -6.39 5.85
CA ASP A 122 -11.90 -6.84 4.47
C ASP A 122 -10.95 -6.04 3.56
N VAL A 123 -10.68 -4.78 3.89
CA VAL A 123 -9.70 -3.96 3.16
C VAL A 123 -8.29 -4.52 3.29
N ILE A 124 -7.91 -4.98 4.48
CA ILE A 124 -6.59 -5.60 4.72
C ILE A 124 -6.47 -6.90 3.92
N PHE A 125 -7.54 -7.71 3.89
CA PHE A 125 -7.56 -8.93 3.06
C PHE A 125 -7.43 -8.62 1.56
N ILE A 126 -8.15 -7.62 1.06
CA ILE A 126 -8.07 -7.20 -0.35
C ILE A 126 -6.65 -6.71 -0.69
N PHE A 127 -6.00 -5.96 0.21
CA PHE A 127 -4.61 -5.54 0.02
C PHE A 127 -3.67 -6.75 -0.07
N LEU A 128 -3.79 -7.69 0.87
CA LEU A 128 -2.95 -8.89 0.89
C LEU A 128 -3.16 -9.73 -0.37
N GLU A 129 -4.40 -10.03 -0.71
CA GLU A 129 -4.75 -10.80 -1.91
C GLU A 129 -4.17 -10.14 -3.17
N ARG A 130 -4.39 -8.84 -3.35
CA ARG A 130 -3.82 -8.11 -4.49
C ARG A 130 -2.30 -8.15 -4.50
N THR A 131 -1.64 -8.00 -3.35
CA THR A 131 -0.18 -8.00 -3.24
C THR A 131 0.40 -9.38 -3.58
N TYR A 132 -0.17 -10.46 -3.03
CA TYR A 132 0.28 -11.82 -3.31
C TYR A 132 0.02 -12.22 -4.76
N LEU A 133 -1.12 -11.81 -5.33
CA LEU A 133 -1.43 -12.10 -6.73
C LEU A 133 -0.57 -11.28 -7.68
N SER A 134 -0.35 -9.99 -7.43
CA SER A 134 0.37 -9.12 -8.36
C SER A 134 1.87 -9.37 -8.37
N LEU A 135 2.47 -9.74 -7.24
CA LEU A 135 3.92 -9.91 -7.11
C LEU A 135 4.51 -10.92 -8.14
N PRO A 136 3.98 -12.14 -8.31
CA PRO A 136 4.41 -13.07 -9.36
C PRO A 136 4.40 -12.45 -10.76
N PHE A 137 3.32 -11.74 -11.12
CA PHE A 137 3.22 -11.11 -12.45
C PHE A 137 4.24 -10.00 -12.63
N VAL A 138 4.47 -9.19 -11.60
CA VAL A 138 5.48 -8.11 -11.63
C VAL A 138 6.89 -8.70 -11.77
N ILE A 139 7.23 -9.75 -11.02
CA ILE A 139 8.54 -10.39 -11.12
C ILE A 139 8.76 -10.97 -12.52
N LEU A 140 7.76 -11.66 -13.08
CA LEU A 140 7.83 -12.20 -14.44
C LEU A 140 8.03 -11.10 -15.48
N PHE A 141 7.28 -9.99 -15.36
CA PHE A 141 7.41 -8.84 -16.25
C PHE A 141 8.80 -8.22 -16.18
N VAL A 142 9.34 -8.02 -14.97
CA VAL A 142 10.68 -7.45 -14.79
C VAL A 142 11.74 -8.37 -15.37
N LYS A 143 11.64 -9.69 -15.17
CA LYS A 143 12.56 -10.67 -15.79
C LYS A 143 12.50 -10.74 -17.32
N LEU A 144 11.38 -10.32 -17.91
CA LEU A 144 11.22 -10.29 -19.37
C LEU A 144 11.84 -9.03 -19.99
N ILE A 145 11.92 -7.95 -19.21
CA ILE A 145 12.42 -6.65 -19.67
C ILE A 145 13.89 -6.42 -19.31
N ALA A 146 14.35 -6.96 -18.17
CA ALA A 146 15.70 -6.80 -17.63
C ALA A 146 16.51 -8.10 -17.75
#